data_AF-A0A227JI41-F1
#
_entry.id   AF-A0A227JI41-F1
#
_cell.length_a   1.000
_cell.length_b   1.000
_cell.length_c   1.000
_cell.angle_alpha   90.00
_cell.angle_beta   90.00
_cell.angle_gamma   90.00
#
_symmetry.space_group_name_H-M   'P 1'
#
loop_
_entity.id
_entity.type
_entity.pdbx_description
1 polymer ?
#
loop_
_entity_poly.entity_id
_entity_poly.type
_entity_poly.pdbx_seq_one_letter_code
_entity_poly.pdbx_strand_id
1 'polypeptide(L)'
;MTIRQKLYFLGVIAILGIVTLLGTSSHFANQSNELNHAVKLVGDLEIRLLNLRRNEKDFLLRSNVKYLDKFDSNVDKFLSTEKELSQILNRYELPSSQRFKQDLLAYQKGFQALVSASQKFGLDKESGILARYENLLLEAKKSADHQQILSLIQFDNAVKMGEFDSSKLSDLYVPELLESAKQLAAQKQVIGVAYNKGLLGETRALSHAVEEQFAAFSSSIDSAATQRDEKMASIKQAITAFILVVIFALIWQISRSINVRVGSLLATIKNISESNNMGLRSDLAGKDELFDISHHLNDLLEKLERLIHNTQEKSMQLTASTDNMHRELEGVMEQFHAQTDHTASMATAVQQMVATIGEISESTSVAVEGVHQAATNAEQGRSVVEMTVTNVGQLTGILSNS
;
A
#
# COMPACT_ATOMS: atom_id res chain seq x y z
N MET A 1 12.10 -4.20 -18.57
CA MET A 1 11.74 -3.16 -17.59
C MET A 1 12.95 -2.82 -16.77
N THR A 2 13.21 -1.53 -16.60
CA THR A 2 14.22 -1.04 -15.67
C THR A 2 13.84 -1.39 -14.23
N ILE A 3 14.80 -1.35 -13.32
CA ILE A 3 14.54 -1.60 -11.90
C ILE A 3 13.54 -0.57 -11.37
N ARG A 4 13.66 0.69 -11.79
CA ARG A 4 12.70 1.75 -11.45
C ARG A 4 11.29 1.44 -11.91
N GLN A 5 11.11 0.98 -13.14
CA GLN A 5 9.79 0.61 -13.66
C GLN A 5 9.14 -0.53 -12.86
N LYS A 6 9.91 -1.54 -12.46
CA LYS A 6 9.42 -2.64 -11.60
C LYS A 6 8.96 -2.11 -10.24
N LEU A 7 9.71 -1.19 -9.64
CA LEU A 7 9.36 -0.57 -8.35
C LEU A 7 8.11 0.32 -8.45
N TYR A 8 8.00 1.15 -9.49
CA TYR A 8 6.80 1.95 -9.70
C TYR A 8 5.57 1.08 -9.95
N PHE A 9 5.72 0.01 -10.75
CA PHE A 9 4.64 -0.93 -11.01
C PHE A 9 4.15 -1.61 -9.72
N LEU A 10 5.08 -2.05 -8.86
CA LEU A 10 4.75 -2.58 -7.53
C LEU A 10 4.00 -1.55 -6.67
N GLY A 11 4.44 -0.29 -6.68
CA GLY A 11 3.79 0.80 -5.95
C GLY A 11 2.36 1.06 -6.44
N VAL A 12 2.14 1.10 -7.75
CA VAL A 12 0.80 1.27 -8.33
C VAL A 12 -0.12 0.10 -7.97
N ILE A 13 0.36 -1.14 -8.04
CA ILE A 13 -0.42 -2.32 -7.65
C ILE A 13 -0.77 -2.27 -6.16
N ALA A 14 0.17 -1.89 -5.30
CA ALA A 14 -0.08 -1.76 -3.87
C ALA A 14 -1.17 -0.70 -3.58
N ILE A 15 -1.10 0.46 -4.23
CA ILE A 15 -2.11 1.52 -4.09
C ILE A 15 -3.48 1.05 -4.60
N LEU A 16 -3.54 0.42 -5.78
CA LEU A 16 -4.78 -0.13 -6.31
C LEU A 16 -5.37 -1.21 -5.40
N GLY A 17 -4.51 -2.06 -4.81
CA GLY A 17 -4.90 -3.04 -3.81
C GLY A 17 -5.54 -2.39 -2.58
N ILE A 18 -4.92 -1.33 -2.05
CA ILE A 18 -5.46 -0.56 -0.92
C ILE A 18 -6.80 0.09 -1.27
N VAL A 19 -6.92 0.74 -2.43
CA VAL A 19 -8.18 1.35 -2.88
C VAL A 19 -9.29 0.29 -3.01
N THR A 20 -8.96 -0.88 -3.57
CA THR A 20 -9.90 -2.01 -3.68
C THR A 20 -10.33 -2.53 -2.31
N LEU A 21 -9.40 -2.63 -1.35
CA LEU A 21 -9.70 -3.03 0.02
C LEU A 21 -10.59 -2.00 0.74
N LEU A 22 -10.29 -0.72 0.59
CA LEU A 22 -11.11 0.35 1.17
C LEU A 22 -12.52 0.38 0.55
N GLY A 23 -12.62 0.25 -0.77
CA GLY A 23 -13.89 0.21 -1.48
C GLY A 23 -14.76 -0.98 -1.08
N THR A 24 -14.19 -2.18 -1.05
CA THR A 24 -14.91 -3.39 -0.61
C THR A 24 -15.29 -3.33 0.87
N SER A 25 -14.39 -2.84 1.74
CA SER A 25 -14.69 -2.65 3.16
C SER A 25 -15.81 -1.64 3.39
N SER A 26 -15.81 -0.52 2.64
CA SER A 26 -16.87 0.48 2.73
C SER A 26 -18.22 -0.05 2.24
N HIS A 27 -18.23 -0.76 1.10
CA HIS A 27 -19.44 -1.38 0.57
C HIS A 27 -20.04 -2.40 1.55
N PHE A 28 -19.20 -3.29 2.10
CA PHE A 28 -19.65 -4.28 3.08
C PHE A 28 -20.07 -3.67 4.42
N ALA A 29 -19.43 -2.60 4.87
CA ALA A 29 -19.87 -1.89 6.07
C ALA A 29 -21.26 -1.28 5.89
N ASN A 30 -21.54 -0.68 4.72
CA ASN A 30 -22.88 -0.15 4.43
C ASN A 30 -23.94 -1.27 4.39
N GLN A 31 -23.62 -2.39 3.75
CA GLN A 31 -24.52 -3.53 3.68
C GLN A 31 -24.80 -4.15 5.08
N SER A 32 -23.77 -4.33 5.91
CA SER A 32 -23.94 -4.81 7.29
C SER A 32 -24.72 -3.82 8.15
N ASN A 33 -24.56 -2.50 7.95
CA ASN A 33 -25.39 -1.50 8.63
C ASN A 33 -26.87 -1.63 8.25
N GLU A 34 -27.20 -1.86 6.98
CA GLU A 34 -28.60 -2.08 6.57
C GLU A 34 -29.17 -3.38 7.13
N LEU A 35 -28.39 -4.46 7.19
CA LEU A 35 -28.81 -5.73 7.81
C LEU A 35 -29.04 -5.57 9.32
N ASN A 36 -28.13 -4.90 10.03
CA ASN A 36 -28.30 -4.60 11.44
C ASN A 36 -29.52 -3.70 11.70
N HIS A 37 -29.80 -2.76 10.80
CA HIS A 37 -31.02 -1.96 10.85
C HIS A 37 -32.27 -2.83 10.66
N ALA A 38 -32.26 -3.81 9.74
CA ALA A 38 -33.36 -4.76 9.60
C ALA A 38 -33.58 -5.59 10.89
N VAL A 39 -32.52 -6.12 11.50
CA VAL A 39 -32.61 -6.85 12.78
C VAL A 39 -33.18 -5.96 13.89
N LYS A 40 -32.78 -4.69 13.95
CA LYS A 40 -33.36 -3.72 14.88
C LYS A 40 -34.84 -3.48 14.61
N LEU A 41 -35.24 -3.28 13.35
CA LEU A 41 -36.65 -3.11 12.98
C LEU A 41 -37.49 -4.32 13.37
N VAL A 42 -36.96 -5.54 13.23
CA VAL A 42 -37.61 -6.76 13.75
C VAL A 42 -37.80 -6.67 15.27
N GLY A 43 -36.77 -6.28 16.03
CA GLY A 43 -36.92 -6.04 17.48
C GLY A 43 -37.99 -4.99 17.82
N ASP A 44 -38.06 -3.89 17.06
CA ASP A 44 -39.09 -2.87 17.22
C ASP A 44 -40.50 -3.41 16.92
N LEU A 45 -40.65 -4.28 15.92
CA LEU A 45 -41.91 -4.96 15.62
C LEU A 45 -42.33 -5.90 16.75
N GLU A 46 -41.39 -6.62 17.38
CA GLU A 46 -41.67 -7.48 18.54
C GLU A 46 -42.25 -6.68 19.71
N ILE A 47 -41.62 -5.55 20.05
CA ILE A 47 -42.08 -4.65 21.10
C ILE A 47 -43.50 -4.14 20.79
N ARG A 48 -43.79 -3.82 19.52
CA ARG A 48 -45.13 -3.39 19.10
C ARG A 48 -46.15 -4.53 19.24
N LEU A 49 -45.80 -5.75 18.87
CA LEU A 49 -46.67 -6.92 19.03
C LEU A 49 -47.02 -7.16 20.51
N LEU A 50 -46.03 -7.04 21.41
CA LEU A 50 -46.27 -7.11 22.85
C LEU A 50 -47.21 -6.01 23.36
N ASN A 51 -47.10 -4.79 22.81
CA ASN A 51 -48.01 -3.70 23.14
C ASN A 51 -49.44 -3.93 22.61
N LEU A 52 -49.60 -4.53 21.43
CA LEU A 52 -50.92 -4.95 20.94
C LEU A 52 -51.57 -5.95 21.89
N ARG A 53 -50.81 -6.97 22.29
CA ARG A 53 -51.27 -7.97 23.27
C ARG A 53 -51.62 -7.35 24.63
N ARG A 54 -50.86 -6.34 25.06
CA ARG A 54 -51.15 -5.58 26.28
C ARG A 54 -52.45 -4.79 26.17
N ASN A 55 -52.68 -4.10 25.04
CA ASN A 55 -53.90 -3.34 24.81
C ASN A 55 -55.14 -4.24 24.78
N GLU A 56 -55.05 -5.42 24.14
CA GLU A 56 -56.13 -6.42 24.16
C GLU A 56 -56.44 -6.85 25.60
N LYS A 57 -55.42 -7.25 26.38
CA LYS A 57 -55.61 -7.67 27.78
C LYS A 57 -56.18 -6.55 28.65
N ASP A 58 -55.71 -5.33 28.48
CA ASP A 58 -56.23 -4.17 29.20
C ASP A 58 -57.69 -3.90 28.85
N PHE A 59 -58.11 -4.08 27.59
CA PHE A 59 -59.51 -4.03 27.20
C PHE A 59 -60.32 -5.11 27.90
N LEU A 60 -59.87 -6.37 27.86
CA LEU A 60 -60.58 -7.50 28.48
C LEU A 60 -60.74 -7.36 29.99
N LEU A 61 -59.80 -6.71 30.67
CA LEU A 61 -59.84 -6.50 32.11
C LEU A 61 -60.66 -5.28 32.52
N ARG A 62 -60.75 -4.25 31.66
CA ARG A 62 -61.28 -2.92 32.03
C ARG A 62 -62.47 -2.47 31.20
N SER A 63 -62.83 -3.22 30.15
CA SER A 63 -63.93 -2.94 29.22
C SER A 63 -63.95 -1.51 28.70
N ASN A 64 -62.78 -0.91 28.40
CA ASN A 64 -62.72 0.50 27.99
C ASN A 64 -62.28 0.64 26.53
N VAL A 65 -63.11 1.28 25.71
CA VAL A 65 -62.89 1.42 24.27
C VAL A 65 -61.57 2.12 23.90
N LYS A 66 -61.00 2.96 24.77
CA LYS A 66 -59.71 3.63 24.51
C LYS A 66 -58.56 2.67 24.20
N TYR A 67 -58.68 1.41 24.65
CA TYR A 67 -57.68 0.39 24.37
C TYR A 67 -57.75 -0.12 22.93
N LEU A 68 -58.90 0.00 22.26
CA LEU A 68 -59.01 -0.20 20.82
C LEU A 68 -58.26 0.90 20.06
N ASP A 69 -58.45 2.17 20.42
CA ASP A 69 -57.72 3.28 19.77
C ASP A 69 -56.20 3.12 19.91
N LYS A 70 -55.73 2.72 21.10
CA LYS A 70 -54.32 2.41 21.34
C LYS A 70 -53.85 1.20 20.55
N PHE A 71 -54.69 0.17 20.41
CA PHE A 71 -54.39 -1.00 19.62
C PHE A 71 -54.20 -0.61 18.16
N ASP A 72 -55.18 0.06 17.56
CA ASP A 72 -55.15 0.49 16.16
C ASP A 72 -53.97 1.43 15.87
N SER A 73 -53.67 2.37 16.78
CA SER A 73 -52.48 3.22 16.66
C SER A 73 -51.16 2.42 16.68
N ASN A 74 -51.08 1.32 17.43
CA ASN A 74 -49.90 0.46 17.41
C ASN A 74 -49.85 -0.41 16.15
N VAL A 75 -50.99 -0.82 15.59
CA VAL A 75 -51.05 -1.50 14.28
C VAL A 75 -50.53 -0.57 13.17
N ASP A 76 -50.97 0.69 13.13
CA ASP A 76 -50.50 1.66 12.13
C ASP A 76 -48.98 1.83 12.17
N LYS A 77 -48.43 1.98 13.39
CA LYS A 77 -46.98 2.08 13.57
C LYS A 77 -46.26 0.78 13.18
N PHE A 78 -46.84 -0.37 13.51
CA PHE A 78 -46.30 -1.67 13.11
C PHE A 78 -46.24 -1.78 11.58
N LEU A 79 -47.32 -1.44 10.87
CA LEU A 79 -47.37 -1.46 9.41
C LEU A 79 -46.37 -0.48 8.78
N SER A 80 -46.11 0.67 9.41
CA SER A 80 -45.09 1.61 8.95
C SER A 80 -43.66 1.04 9.07
N THR A 81 -43.34 0.41 10.21
CA THR A 81 -42.06 -0.27 10.45
C THR A 81 -41.90 -1.49 9.54
N GLU A 82 -42.98 -2.26 9.33
CA GLU A 82 -43.00 -3.41 8.41
C GLU A 82 -42.71 -2.98 6.97
N LYS A 83 -43.25 -1.84 6.52
CA LYS A 83 -42.99 -1.31 5.18
C LYS A 83 -41.52 -0.97 4.98
N GLU A 84 -40.88 -0.35 5.96
CA GLU A 84 -39.45 -0.04 5.94
C GLU A 84 -38.61 -1.33 5.93
N LEU A 85 -38.94 -2.27 6.82
CA LEU A 85 -38.29 -3.59 6.87
C LEU A 85 -38.41 -4.32 5.53
N SER A 86 -39.60 -4.36 4.93
CA SER A 86 -39.89 -5.03 3.66
C SER A 86 -38.98 -4.54 2.52
N GLN A 87 -38.64 -3.24 2.49
CA GLN A 87 -37.71 -2.71 1.48
C GLN A 87 -36.31 -3.29 1.62
N ILE A 88 -35.83 -3.44 2.86
CA ILE A 88 -34.52 -4.02 3.15
C ILE A 88 -34.53 -5.53 2.85
N LEU A 89 -35.58 -6.22 3.28
CA LEU A 89 -35.74 -7.67 3.03
C LEU A 89 -35.70 -7.97 1.53
N ASN A 90 -36.42 -7.21 0.71
CA ASN A 90 -36.45 -7.39 -0.74
C ASN A 90 -35.08 -7.12 -1.39
N ARG A 91 -34.38 -6.06 -0.95
CA ARG A 91 -33.04 -5.71 -1.45
C ARG A 91 -32.03 -6.83 -1.21
N TYR A 92 -32.15 -7.53 -0.09
CA TYR A 92 -31.25 -8.59 0.32
C TYR A 92 -31.85 -9.99 0.14
N GLU A 93 -32.94 -10.16 -0.61
CA GLU A 93 -33.55 -11.47 -0.88
C GLU A 93 -33.80 -12.29 0.41
N LEU A 94 -34.17 -11.61 1.49
CA LEU A 94 -34.47 -12.22 2.78
C LEU A 94 -35.94 -12.67 2.82
N PRO A 95 -36.32 -13.58 3.76
CA PRO A 95 -37.69 -14.00 3.95
C PRO A 95 -38.69 -12.83 4.01
N SER A 96 -39.82 -12.96 3.33
CA SER A 96 -40.80 -11.87 3.21
C SER A 96 -41.61 -11.66 4.49
N SER A 97 -41.88 -10.39 4.81
CA SER A 97 -42.75 -9.96 5.90
C SER A 97 -44.26 -10.06 5.60
N GLN A 98 -44.63 -10.39 4.36
CA GLN A 98 -46.00 -10.26 3.89
C GLN A 98 -46.99 -11.16 4.62
N ARG A 99 -46.56 -12.36 5.04
CA ARG A 99 -47.44 -13.31 5.72
C ARG A 99 -47.86 -12.81 7.10
N PHE A 100 -46.91 -12.41 7.95
CA PHE A 100 -47.27 -11.92 9.29
C PHE A 100 -48.04 -10.60 9.22
N LYS A 101 -47.81 -9.77 8.20
CA LYS A 101 -48.62 -8.57 7.95
C LYS A 101 -50.08 -8.92 7.73
N GLN A 102 -50.37 -9.95 6.94
CA GLN A 102 -51.74 -10.42 6.72
C GLN A 102 -52.37 -10.96 8.01
N ASP A 103 -51.62 -11.74 8.78
CA ASP A 103 -52.09 -12.30 10.04
C ASP A 103 -52.34 -11.21 11.09
N LEU A 104 -51.51 -10.17 11.13
CA LEU A 104 -51.71 -8.99 11.99
C LEU A 104 -53.00 -8.25 11.63
N LEU A 105 -53.26 -8.04 10.34
CA LEU A 105 -54.50 -7.38 9.90
C LEU A 105 -55.73 -8.23 10.21
N ALA A 106 -55.62 -9.56 10.13
CA ALA A 106 -56.68 -10.47 10.57
C ALA A 106 -56.91 -10.35 12.09
N TYR A 107 -55.83 -10.33 12.87
CA TYR A 107 -55.89 -10.12 14.32
C TYR A 107 -56.52 -8.77 14.71
N GLN A 108 -56.17 -7.69 14.02
CA GLN A 108 -56.81 -6.38 14.20
C GLN A 108 -58.32 -6.45 13.97
N LYS A 109 -58.75 -7.05 12.86
CA LYS A 109 -60.18 -7.24 12.57
C LYS A 109 -60.88 -8.09 13.62
N GLY A 110 -60.25 -9.17 14.07
CA GLY A 110 -60.78 -10.02 15.14
C GLY A 110 -60.99 -9.25 16.45
N PHE A 111 -60.00 -8.45 16.85
CA PHE A 111 -60.10 -7.62 18.04
C PHE A 111 -61.16 -6.52 17.91
N GLN A 112 -61.25 -5.85 16.76
CA GLN A 112 -62.31 -4.88 16.47
C GLN A 112 -63.71 -5.51 16.55
N ALA A 113 -63.89 -6.72 16.03
CA ALA A 113 -65.14 -7.47 16.13
C ALA A 113 -65.48 -7.81 17.59
N LEU A 114 -64.48 -8.24 18.37
CA LEU A 114 -64.63 -8.52 19.80
C LEU A 114 -65.03 -7.27 20.61
N VAL A 115 -64.38 -6.13 20.35
CA VAL A 115 -64.72 -4.85 21.01
C VAL A 115 -66.13 -4.41 20.64
N SER A 116 -66.48 -4.49 19.35
CA SER A 116 -67.83 -4.14 18.85
C SER A 116 -68.90 -5.03 19.49
N ALA A 117 -68.65 -6.34 19.60
CA ALA A 117 -69.55 -7.27 20.27
C ALA A 117 -69.69 -6.97 21.77
N SER A 118 -68.59 -6.58 22.43
CA SER A 118 -68.57 -6.19 23.85
C SER A 118 -69.30 -4.87 24.11
N GLN A 119 -69.17 -3.88 23.21
CA GLN A 119 -69.95 -2.64 23.25
C GLN A 119 -71.45 -2.90 23.10
N LYS A 120 -71.83 -3.79 22.16
CA LYS A 120 -73.22 -4.20 21.99
C LYS A 120 -73.77 -4.91 23.23
N PHE A 121 -72.97 -5.77 23.87
CA PHE A 121 -73.34 -6.40 25.14
C PHE A 121 -73.53 -5.36 26.25
N GLY A 122 -72.60 -4.41 26.37
CA GLY A 122 -72.57 -3.39 27.41
C GLY A 122 -71.23 -3.44 28.15
N LEU A 123 -70.48 -2.33 28.13
CA LEU A 123 -69.15 -2.25 28.77
C LEU A 123 -69.24 -2.01 30.28
N ASP A 124 -70.36 -1.44 30.71
CA ASP A 124 -70.75 -1.18 32.09
C ASP A 124 -72.25 -1.50 32.25
N LYS A 125 -72.77 -1.36 33.47
CA LYS A 125 -74.18 -1.65 33.77
C LYS A 125 -75.17 -0.67 33.13
N GLU A 126 -74.69 0.42 32.52
CA GLU A 126 -75.50 1.51 31.99
C GLU A 126 -75.45 1.59 30.45
N SER A 127 -74.69 0.70 29.80
CA SER A 127 -74.54 0.65 28.34
C SER A 127 -75.02 -0.66 27.71
N GLY A 128 -75.29 -0.60 26.40
CA GLY A 128 -75.62 -1.75 25.56
C GLY A 128 -76.92 -2.46 25.95
N ILE A 129 -77.00 -3.76 25.61
CA ILE A 129 -78.13 -4.63 25.96
C ILE A 129 -78.20 -4.83 27.49
N LEU A 130 -77.05 -4.84 28.17
CA LEU A 130 -76.94 -5.03 29.62
C LEU A 130 -77.70 -3.96 30.40
N ALA A 131 -77.65 -2.69 29.98
CA ALA A 131 -78.40 -1.61 30.63
C ALA A 131 -79.91 -1.85 30.66
N ARG A 132 -80.48 -2.20 29.51
CA ARG A 132 -81.91 -2.51 29.39
C ARG A 132 -82.27 -3.69 30.27
N TYR A 133 -81.45 -4.75 30.24
CA TYR A 133 -81.65 -5.93 31.05
C TYR A 133 -81.56 -5.64 32.57
N GLU A 134 -80.56 -4.90 33.03
CA GLU A 134 -80.39 -4.55 34.45
C GLU A 134 -81.56 -3.69 34.97
N ASN A 135 -82.07 -2.76 34.16
CA ASN A 135 -83.25 -1.96 34.50
C ASN A 135 -84.51 -2.83 34.64
N LEU A 136 -84.77 -3.72 33.69
CA LEU A 136 -85.90 -4.65 33.73
C LEU A 136 -85.78 -5.65 34.90
N LEU A 137 -84.56 -6.11 35.20
CA LEU A 137 -84.30 -6.99 36.32
C LEU A 137 -84.55 -6.30 37.66
N LEU A 138 -84.16 -5.02 37.78
CA LEU A 138 -84.42 -4.22 38.97
C LEU A 138 -85.93 -3.98 39.17
N GLU A 139 -86.67 -3.72 38.10
CA GLU A 139 -88.13 -3.57 38.14
C GLU A 139 -88.81 -4.88 38.58
N ALA A 140 -88.43 -6.01 37.97
CA ALA A 140 -88.93 -7.33 38.35
C ALA A 140 -88.64 -7.67 39.82
N LYS A 141 -87.46 -7.29 40.33
CA LYS A 141 -87.09 -7.48 41.75
C LYS A 141 -87.94 -6.66 42.73
N LYS A 142 -88.46 -5.50 42.33
CA LYS A 142 -89.32 -4.66 43.19
C LYS A 142 -90.71 -5.27 43.41
N SER A 143 -91.22 -6.01 42.42
CA SER A 143 -92.53 -6.66 42.47
C SER A 143 -92.49 -8.12 42.92
N ALA A 144 -91.31 -8.67 43.18
CA ALA A 144 -91.09 -10.08 43.50
C ALA A 144 -91.12 -10.35 45.02
N ASP A 145 -91.63 -11.53 45.41
CA ASP A 145 -91.50 -12.05 46.77
C ASP A 145 -90.09 -12.62 47.06
N HIS A 146 -89.84 -13.05 48.30
CA HIS A 146 -88.53 -13.58 48.71
C HIS A 146 -88.07 -14.80 47.89
N GLN A 147 -88.98 -15.70 47.52
CA GLN A 147 -88.65 -16.90 46.75
C GLN A 147 -88.39 -16.56 45.28
N GLN A 148 -89.17 -15.63 44.73
CA GLN A 148 -89.02 -15.11 43.37
C GLN A 148 -87.72 -14.30 43.20
N ILE A 149 -87.29 -13.56 44.23
CA ILE A 149 -85.98 -12.86 44.21
C ILE A 149 -84.82 -13.85 44.08
N LEU A 150 -84.86 -14.98 44.79
CA LEU A 150 -83.85 -16.04 44.67
C LEU A 150 -83.81 -16.62 43.25
N SER A 151 -84.97 -16.90 42.67
CA SER A 151 -85.08 -17.35 41.27
C SER A 151 -84.54 -16.32 40.29
N LEU A 152 -84.83 -15.03 40.49
CA LEU A 152 -84.29 -13.92 39.67
C LEU A 152 -82.76 -13.81 39.77
N ILE A 153 -82.16 -14.06 40.94
CA ILE A 153 -80.70 -14.06 41.11
C ILE A 153 -80.06 -15.25 40.38
N GLN A 154 -80.65 -16.45 40.50
CA GLN A 154 -80.15 -17.64 39.81
C GLN A 154 -80.29 -17.51 38.29
N PHE A 155 -81.41 -16.97 37.82
CA PHE A 155 -81.63 -16.64 36.43
C PHE A 155 -80.62 -15.60 35.94
N ASP A 156 -80.38 -14.54 36.70
CA ASP A 156 -79.41 -13.49 36.36
C ASP A 156 -77.99 -14.03 36.17
N ASN A 157 -77.54 -14.87 37.10
CA ASN A 157 -76.24 -15.52 36.99
C ASN A 157 -76.14 -16.39 35.73
N ALA A 158 -77.17 -17.18 35.41
CA ALA A 158 -77.19 -18.02 34.22
C ALA A 158 -77.13 -17.18 32.93
N VAL A 159 -77.96 -16.13 32.84
CA VAL A 159 -78.01 -15.22 31.68
C VAL A 159 -76.67 -14.53 31.46
N LYS A 160 -76.03 -14.04 32.53
CA LYS A 160 -74.69 -13.41 32.47
C LYS A 160 -73.58 -14.41 32.09
N MET A 161 -73.79 -15.71 32.33
CA MET A 161 -72.93 -16.79 31.85
C MET A 161 -73.23 -17.21 30.40
N GLY A 162 -74.28 -16.67 29.77
CA GLY A 162 -74.69 -16.99 28.41
C GLY A 162 -75.70 -18.13 28.30
N GLU A 163 -76.32 -18.52 29.41
CA GLU A 163 -77.37 -19.54 29.47
C GLU A 163 -78.74 -18.89 29.63
N PHE A 164 -79.72 -19.31 28.83
CA PHE A 164 -81.09 -18.81 28.91
C PHE A 164 -82.05 -19.97 29.20
N ASP A 165 -82.77 -19.87 30.31
CA ASP A 165 -83.78 -20.84 30.73
C ASP A 165 -84.98 -20.11 31.35
N SER A 166 -86.06 -19.99 30.58
CA SER A 166 -87.30 -19.31 31.00
C SER A 166 -88.08 -20.08 32.06
N SER A 167 -87.85 -21.40 32.21
CA SER A 167 -88.59 -22.23 33.18
C SER A 167 -88.29 -21.83 34.63
N LYS A 168 -87.13 -21.21 34.88
CA LYS A 168 -86.71 -20.69 36.19
C LYS A 168 -87.57 -19.53 36.70
N LEU A 169 -88.35 -18.89 35.83
CA LEU A 169 -89.22 -17.75 36.16
C LEU A 169 -90.71 -18.02 35.86
N SER A 170 -91.12 -19.29 35.82
CA SER A 170 -92.49 -19.70 35.43
C SER A 170 -93.61 -19.03 36.23
N ASP A 171 -93.34 -18.71 37.51
CA ASP A 171 -94.30 -18.11 38.44
C ASP A 171 -94.30 -16.56 38.37
N LEU A 172 -93.54 -15.96 37.45
CA LEU A 172 -93.38 -14.50 37.32
C LEU A 172 -93.64 -14.05 35.88
N TYR A 173 -94.64 -13.20 35.66
CA TYR A 173 -94.93 -12.67 34.32
C TYR A 173 -94.01 -11.49 33.99
N VAL A 174 -92.88 -11.77 33.33
CA VAL A 174 -91.85 -10.78 32.97
C VAL A 174 -91.39 -10.91 31.50
N PRO A 175 -92.29 -10.75 30.51
CA PRO A 175 -91.99 -11.05 29.10
C PRO A 175 -90.87 -10.18 28.51
N GLU A 176 -90.82 -8.89 28.86
CA GLU A 176 -89.75 -8.01 28.37
C GLU A 176 -88.37 -8.36 28.95
N LEU A 177 -88.32 -8.80 30.21
CA LEU A 177 -87.10 -9.27 30.85
C LEU A 177 -86.60 -10.54 30.15
N LEU A 178 -87.50 -11.49 29.85
CA LEU A 178 -87.14 -12.74 29.17
C LEU A 178 -86.57 -12.49 27.77
N GLU A 179 -87.17 -11.59 26.99
CA GLU A 179 -86.64 -11.23 25.67
C GLU A 179 -85.27 -10.54 25.76
N SER A 180 -85.12 -9.58 26.68
CA SER A 180 -83.84 -8.91 26.92
C SER A 180 -82.76 -9.88 27.41
N ALA A 181 -83.13 -10.81 28.29
CA ALA A 181 -82.25 -11.87 28.80
C ALA A 181 -81.79 -12.83 27.70
N LYS A 182 -82.69 -13.23 26.80
CA LYS A 182 -82.37 -14.06 25.63
C LYS A 182 -81.37 -13.36 24.70
N GLN A 183 -81.57 -12.08 24.43
CA GLN A 183 -80.64 -11.27 23.64
C GLN A 183 -79.27 -11.14 24.33
N LEU A 184 -79.26 -10.89 25.63
CA LEU A 184 -78.04 -10.75 26.42
C LEU A 184 -77.24 -12.07 26.46
N ALA A 185 -77.92 -13.19 26.72
CA ALA A 185 -77.29 -14.52 26.73
C ALA A 185 -76.73 -14.89 25.35
N ALA A 186 -77.48 -14.66 24.27
CA ALA A 186 -77.00 -14.89 22.90
C ALA A 186 -75.78 -14.02 22.56
N GLN A 187 -75.79 -12.74 22.93
CA GLN A 187 -74.64 -11.86 22.73
C GLN A 187 -73.43 -12.31 23.56
N LYS A 188 -73.63 -12.83 24.77
CA LYS A 188 -72.56 -13.42 25.59
C LYS A 188 -71.94 -14.66 24.94
N GLN A 189 -72.75 -15.50 24.28
CA GLN A 189 -72.25 -16.64 23.52
C GLN A 189 -71.39 -16.21 22.32
N VAL A 190 -71.78 -15.15 21.62
CA VAL A 190 -70.99 -14.56 20.51
C VAL A 190 -69.64 -14.05 21.00
N ILE A 191 -69.62 -13.28 22.08
CA ILE A 191 -68.35 -12.81 22.70
C ILE A 191 -67.51 -14.02 23.13
N GLY A 192 -68.13 -14.98 23.79
CA GLY A 192 -67.50 -16.17 24.33
C GLY A 192 -67.85 -16.37 25.80
N VAL A 193 -68.41 -17.54 26.12
CA VAL A 193 -68.70 -17.97 27.50
C VAL A 193 -67.45 -18.43 28.27
N ALA A 194 -66.38 -18.73 27.52
CA ALA A 194 -65.08 -19.10 28.05
C ALA A 194 -63.97 -18.43 27.22
N TYR A 195 -62.76 -18.36 27.75
CA TYR A 195 -61.62 -17.67 27.12
C TYR A 195 -61.22 -18.23 25.74
N ASN A 196 -61.68 -19.43 25.38
CA ASN A 196 -61.38 -20.14 24.13
C ASN A 196 -62.62 -20.36 23.24
N LYS A 197 -63.73 -19.68 23.52
CA LYS A 197 -64.98 -19.78 22.76
C LYS A 197 -65.37 -18.41 22.19
N GLY A 198 -66.20 -18.41 21.15
CA GLY A 198 -66.66 -17.20 20.48
C GLY A 198 -65.50 -16.32 19.99
N LEU A 199 -65.75 -15.02 19.93
CA LEU A 199 -64.78 -14.02 19.49
C LEU A 199 -63.55 -13.93 20.40
N LEU A 200 -63.67 -14.25 21.70
CA LEU A 200 -62.52 -14.35 22.62
C LEU A 200 -61.53 -15.43 22.18
N GLY A 201 -62.04 -16.62 21.85
CA GLY A 201 -61.24 -17.73 21.34
C GLY A 201 -60.62 -17.44 19.98
N GLU A 202 -61.40 -16.87 19.06
CA GLU A 202 -60.93 -16.49 17.72
C GLU A 202 -59.83 -15.42 17.77
N THR A 203 -60.06 -14.34 18.53
CA THR A 203 -59.06 -13.27 18.71
C THR A 203 -57.77 -13.80 19.33
N ARG A 204 -57.91 -14.68 20.33
CA ARG A 204 -56.75 -15.35 20.96
C ARG A 204 -56.00 -16.23 19.97
N ALA A 205 -56.68 -16.99 19.12
CA ALA A 205 -56.05 -17.82 18.11
C ALA A 205 -55.29 -16.98 17.07
N LEU A 206 -55.88 -15.86 16.64
CA LEU A 206 -55.22 -14.90 15.75
C LEU A 206 -53.97 -14.28 16.38
N SER A 207 -54.05 -13.85 17.65
CA SER A 207 -52.89 -13.35 18.41
C SER A 207 -51.77 -14.38 18.47
N HIS A 208 -52.08 -15.64 18.81
CA HIS A 208 -51.08 -16.71 18.88
C HIS A 208 -50.46 -17.02 17.52
N ALA A 209 -51.26 -17.04 16.46
CA ALA A 209 -50.76 -17.28 15.10
C ALA A 209 -49.76 -16.19 14.67
N VAL A 210 -50.03 -14.92 15.01
CA VAL A 210 -49.09 -13.82 14.73
C VAL A 210 -47.83 -13.96 15.57
N GLU A 211 -47.94 -14.24 16.87
CA GLU A 211 -46.79 -14.41 17.78
C GLU A 211 -45.86 -15.57 17.33
N GLU A 212 -46.43 -16.74 17.01
CA GLU A 212 -45.68 -17.91 16.59
C GLU A 212 -44.97 -17.69 15.24
N GLN A 213 -45.69 -17.17 14.24
CA GLN A 213 -45.10 -16.87 12.95
C GLN A 213 -44.05 -15.77 13.04
N PHE A 214 -44.28 -14.77 13.89
CA PHE A 214 -43.31 -13.69 14.11
C PHE A 214 -42.03 -14.22 14.76
N ALA A 215 -42.12 -15.12 15.74
CA ALA A 215 -40.95 -15.74 16.36
C ALA A 215 -40.11 -16.53 15.35
N ALA A 216 -40.75 -17.36 14.53
CA ALA A 216 -40.08 -18.10 13.46
C ALA A 216 -39.46 -17.15 12.41
N PHE A 217 -40.18 -16.11 12.02
CA PHE A 217 -39.70 -15.07 11.11
C PHE A 217 -38.49 -14.34 11.66
N SER A 218 -38.57 -13.84 12.90
CA SER A 218 -37.48 -13.13 13.58
C SER A 218 -36.20 -13.96 13.63
N SER A 219 -36.31 -15.23 14.03
CA SER A 219 -35.18 -16.16 14.03
C SER A 219 -34.60 -16.38 12.63
N SER A 220 -35.44 -16.46 11.60
CA SER A 220 -34.98 -16.60 10.21
C SER A 220 -34.24 -15.35 9.70
N ILE A 221 -34.66 -14.15 10.11
CA ILE A 221 -34.01 -12.90 9.72
C ILE A 221 -32.66 -12.76 10.44
N ASP A 222 -32.62 -13.02 11.74
CA ASP A 222 -31.39 -12.96 12.54
C ASP A 222 -30.33 -13.94 12.01
N SER A 223 -30.74 -15.18 11.73
CA SER A 223 -29.86 -16.19 11.14
C SER A 223 -29.39 -15.81 9.73
N ALA A 224 -30.28 -15.35 8.87
CA ALA A 224 -29.93 -14.97 7.50
C ALA A 224 -29.03 -13.71 7.47
N ALA A 225 -29.27 -12.74 8.34
CA ALA A 225 -28.43 -11.55 8.49
C ALA A 225 -27.03 -11.93 8.96
N THR A 226 -26.93 -12.76 10.00
CA THR A 226 -25.64 -13.25 10.53
C THR A 226 -24.86 -14.03 9.48
N GLN A 227 -25.50 -14.96 8.76
CA GLN A 227 -24.86 -15.73 7.70
C GLN A 227 -24.33 -14.84 6.57
N ARG A 228 -25.07 -13.78 6.20
CA ARG A 228 -24.61 -12.84 5.18
C ARG A 228 -23.45 -12.01 5.66
N ASP A 229 -23.49 -11.52 6.90
CA ASP A 229 -22.37 -10.78 7.49
C ASP A 229 -21.11 -11.65 7.58
N GLU A 230 -21.23 -12.93 7.97
CA GLU A 230 -20.11 -13.89 7.96
C GLU A 230 -19.59 -14.17 6.53
N LYS A 231 -20.48 -14.33 5.55
CA LYS A 231 -20.10 -14.51 4.14
C LYS A 231 -19.36 -13.28 3.60
N MET A 232 -19.80 -12.08 3.95
CA MET A 232 -19.13 -10.83 3.56
C MET A 232 -17.76 -10.71 4.24
N ALA A 233 -17.65 -11.09 5.52
CA ALA A 233 -16.38 -11.11 6.25
C ALA A 233 -15.37 -12.10 5.64
N SER A 234 -15.81 -13.31 5.29
CA SER A 234 -14.96 -14.31 4.64
C SER A 234 -14.52 -13.88 3.23
N ILE A 235 -15.41 -13.26 2.43
CA ILE A 235 -15.05 -12.67 1.13
C ILE A 235 -13.99 -11.57 1.32
N LYS A 236 -14.17 -10.68 2.30
CA LYS A 236 -13.19 -9.62 2.61
C LYS A 236 -11.82 -10.21 2.97
N GLN A 237 -11.79 -11.24 3.82
CA GLN A 237 -10.56 -11.94 4.19
C GLN A 237 -9.89 -12.61 2.99
N ALA A 238 -10.67 -13.26 2.11
CA ALA A 238 -10.15 -13.87 0.90
C ALA A 238 -9.52 -12.85 -0.06
N ILE A 239 -10.17 -11.70 -0.29
CA ILE A 239 -9.62 -10.61 -1.11
C ILE A 239 -8.31 -10.07 -0.50
N THR A 240 -8.29 -9.88 0.82
CA THR A 240 -7.11 -9.39 1.54
C THR A 240 -5.94 -10.38 1.42
N ALA A 241 -6.19 -11.67 1.66
CA ALA A 241 -5.18 -12.71 1.50
C ALA A 241 -4.66 -12.79 0.07
N PHE A 242 -5.55 -12.71 -0.93
CA PHE A 242 -5.17 -12.72 -2.34
C PHE A 242 -4.24 -11.54 -2.69
N ILE A 243 -4.60 -10.31 -2.29
CA ILE A 243 -3.77 -9.12 -2.53
C ILE A 243 -2.39 -9.26 -1.87
N LEU A 244 -2.34 -9.76 -0.62
CA LEU A 244 -1.08 -9.99 0.08
C LEU A 244 -0.19 -11.02 -0.61
N VAL A 245 -0.76 -12.13 -1.08
CA VAL A 245 -0.01 -13.16 -1.82
C VAL A 245 0.55 -12.60 -3.12
N VAL A 246 -0.24 -11.82 -3.86
CA VAL A 246 0.21 -11.17 -5.11
C VAL A 246 1.35 -10.19 -4.85
N ILE A 247 1.21 -9.32 -3.83
CA ILE A 247 2.27 -8.36 -3.46
C ILE A 247 3.53 -9.11 -3.03
N PHE A 248 3.40 -10.14 -2.20
CA PHE A 248 4.53 -10.93 -1.74
C PHE A 248 5.25 -11.64 -2.90
N ALA A 249 4.51 -12.26 -3.81
CA ALA A 249 5.05 -12.92 -5.00
C ALA A 249 5.81 -11.93 -5.91
N LEU A 250 5.27 -10.73 -6.12
CA LEU A 250 5.93 -9.68 -6.90
C LEU A 250 7.21 -9.18 -6.22
N ILE A 251 7.17 -8.94 -4.90
CA ILE A 251 8.34 -8.54 -4.12
C ILE A 251 9.43 -9.63 -4.22
N TRP A 252 9.06 -10.90 -4.01
CA TRP A 252 9.97 -12.03 -4.13
C TRP A 252 10.61 -12.08 -5.52
N GLN A 253 9.80 -12.00 -6.57
CA GLN A 253 10.27 -12.07 -7.96
C GLN A 253 11.23 -10.92 -8.30
N ILE A 254 10.89 -9.69 -7.92
CA ILE A 254 11.73 -8.50 -8.13
C ILE A 254 13.03 -8.64 -7.33
N SER A 255 12.94 -8.99 -6.04
CA SER A 255 14.09 -9.18 -5.15
C SER A 255 15.05 -10.24 -5.68
N ARG A 256 14.54 -11.42 -6.06
CA ARG A 256 15.36 -12.49 -6.66
C ARG A 256 16.01 -12.04 -7.96
N SER A 257 15.26 -11.37 -8.84
CA SER A 257 15.79 -10.87 -10.13
C SER A 257 16.93 -9.86 -9.95
N ILE A 258 16.84 -8.98 -8.94
CA ILE A 258 17.88 -7.97 -8.67
C ILE A 258 19.09 -8.64 -8.02
N ASN A 259 18.88 -9.44 -6.97
CA ASN A 259 19.96 -10.07 -6.20
C ASN A 259 20.85 -10.97 -7.06
N VAL A 260 20.27 -11.75 -8.00
CA VAL A 260 21.09 -12.58 -8.91
C VAL A 260 21.97 -11.71 -9.82
N ARG A 261 21.43 -10.62 -10.38
CA ARG A 261 22.16 -9.72 -11.27
C ARG A 261 23.26 -8.96 -10.54
N VAL A 262 22.94 -8.40 -9.37
CA VAL A 262 23.91 -7.74 -8.49
C VAL A 262 25.02 -8.71 -8.08
N GLY A 263 24.68 -9.95 -7.71
CA GLY A 263 25.65 -10.98 -7.36
C GLY A 263 26.62 -11.31 -8.51
N SER A 264 26.13 -11.40 -9.74
CA SER A 264 26.97 -11.64 -10.93
C SER A 264 27.93 -10.48 -11.22
N LEU A 265 27.45 -9.23 -11.14
CA LEU A 265 28.29 -8.05 -11.31
C LEU A 265 29.38 -7.98 -10.23
N LEU A 266 28.98 -8.21 -8.97
CA LEU A 266 29.89 -8.18 -7.82
C LEU A 266 30.94 -9.29 -7.91
N ALA A 267 30.57 -10.49 -8.34
CA ALA A 267 31.52 -11.57 -8.58
C ALA A 267 32.53 -11.21 -9.68
N THR A 268 32.08 -10.56 -10.76
CA THR A 268 32.97 -10.12 -11.84
C THR A 268 33.97 -9.07 -11.35
N ILE A 269 33.48 -8.04 -10.63
CA ILE A 269 34.32 -6.98 -10.05
C ILE A 269 35.32 -7.59 -9.06
N LYS A 270 34.87 -8.49 -8.19
CA LYS A 270 35.73 -9.19 -7.24
C LYS A 270 36.84 -9.97 -7.95
N ASN A 271 36.50 -10.74 -8.99
CA ASN A 271 37.48 -11.51 -9.76
C ASN A 271 38.51 -10.60 -10.44
N ILE A 272 38.10 -9.47 -11.01
CA ILE A 272 39.03 -8.48 -11.59
C ILE A 272 39.98 -7.95 -10.51
N SER A 273 39.45 -7.57 -9.35
CA SER A 273 40.24 -6.99 -8.25
C SER A 273 41.21 -7.98 -7.62
N GLU A 274 40.83 -9.24 -7.44
CA GLU A 274 41.69 -10.27 -6.80
C GLU A 274 42.75 -10.81 -7.77
N SER A 275 42.41 -10.98 -9.05
CA SER A 275 43.34 -11.51 -10.05
C SER A 275 44.22 -10.45 -10.71
N ASN A 276 43.90 -9.16 -10.54
CA ASN A 276 44.44 -8.04 -11.33
C ASN A 276 44.31 -8.24 -12.86
N ASN A 277 43.43 -9.14 -13.29
CA ASN A 277 43.21 -9.41 -14.70
C ASN A 277 42.20 -8.41 -15.27
N MET A 278 42.73 -7.31 -15.82
CA MET A 278 41.96 -6.26 -16.46
C MET A 278 41.35 -6.69 -17.82
N GLY A 279 41.60 -7.91 -18.31
CA GLY A 279 40.99 -8.45 -19.52
C GLY A 279 39.60 -9.09 -19.30
N LEU A 280 39.21 -9.33 -18.05
CA LEU A 280 37.87 -9.81 -17.74
C LEU A 280 36.82 -8.73 -18.05
N ARG A 281 35.64 -9.16 -18.49
CA ARG A 281 34.51 -8.29 -18.81
C ARG A 281 33.23 -8.86 -18.20
N SER A 282 32.29 -8.00 -17.85
CA SER A 282 30.98 -8.42 -17.39
C SER A 282 30.06 -8.71 -18.59
N ASP A 283 29.45 -9.90 -18.59
CA ASP A 283 28.48 -10.36 -19.61
C ASP A 283 27.03 -10.18 -19.14
N LEU A 284 26.79 -9.11 -18.37
CA LEU A 284 25.47 -8.84 -17.82
C LEU A 284 24.54 -8.40 -18.95
N ALA A 285 23.65 -9.29 -19.40
CA ALA A 285 22.67 -8.99 -20.44
C ALA A 285 21.46 -8.23 -19.87
N GLY A 286 21.02 -7.18 -20.57
CA GLY A 286 19.85 -6.41 -20.13
C GLY A 286 19.70 -5.07 -20.83
N LYS A 287 18.76 -4.27 -20.30
CA LYS A 287 18.51 -2.87 -20.67
C LYS A 287 18.06 -2.10 -19.41
N ASP A 288 18.57 -2.51 -18.25
CA ASP A 288 18.28 -1.89 -16.96
C ASP A 288 19.53 -1.19 -16.42
N GLU A 289 19.40 -0.54 -15.27
CA GLU A 289 20.48 0.25 -14.69
C GLU A 289 21.72 -0.59 -14.35
N LEU A 290 21.57 -1.90 -14.12
CA LEU A 290 22.70 -2.81 -13.89
C LEU A 290 23.44 -3.15 -15.18
N PHE A 291 22.72 -3.25 -16.30
CA PHE A 291 23.33 -3.35 -17.63
C PHE A 291 24.17 -2.10 -17.94
N ASP A 292 23.65 -0.91 -17.68
CA ASP A 292 24.38 0.35 -17.92
C ASP A 292 25.66 0.43 -17.06
N ILE A 293 25.60 0.02 -15.79
CA ILE A 293 26.79 -0.06 -14.91
C ILE A 293 27.80 -1.07 -15.45
N SER A 294 27.35 -2.25 -15.88
CA SER A 294 28.20 -3.28 -16.47
C SER A 294 28.92 -2.77 -17.73
N HIS A 295 28.20 -2.04 -18.59
CA HIS A 295 28.77 -1.46 -19.81
C HIS A 295 29.82 -0.40 -19.50
N HIS A 296 29.53 0.55 -18.61
CA HIS A 296 30.50 1.57 -18.21
C HIS A 296 31.72 0.99 -17.48
N LEU A 297 31.57 -0.10 -16.74
CA LEU A 297 32.69 -0.84 -16.17
C LEU A 297 33.59 -1.41 -17.28
N ASN A 298 33.00 -2.05 -18.29
CA ASN A 298 33.74 -2.60 -19.43
C ASN A 298 34.48 -1.49 -20.22
N ASP A 299 33.86 -0.34 -20.46
CA ASP A 299 34.50 0.82 -21.11
C ASP A 299 35.71 1.33 -20.29
N LEU A 300 35.58 1.36 -18.97
CA LEU A 300 36.66 1.78 -18.08
C LEU A 300 37.83 0.79 -18.11
N LEU A 301 37.53 -0.52 -18.10
CA LEU A 301 38.56 -1.57 -18.22
C LEU A 301 39.28 -1.50 -19.58
N GLU A 302 38.57 -1.23 -20.67
CA GLU A 302 39.19 -1.05 -21.99
C GLU A 302 40.13 0.16 -22.02
N LYS A 303 39.74 1.29 -21.41
CA LYS A 303 40.61 2.47 -21.30
C LYS A 303 41.86 2.19 -20.46
N LEU A 304 41.73 1.44 -19.37
CA LEU A 304 42.87 1.01 -18.55
C LEU A 304 43.81 0.08 -19.32
N GLU A 305 43.26 -0.89 -20.05
CA GLU A 305 44.03 -1.81 -20.89
C GLU A 305 44.85 -1.06 -21.95
N ARG A 306 44.23 -0.10 -22.66
CA ARG A 306 44.94 0.77 -23.61
C ARG A 306 46.03 1.62 -22.95
N LEU A 307 45.78 2.15 -21.75
CA LEU A 307 46.78 2.92 -21.01
C LEU A 307 48.00 2.07 -20.62
N ILE A 308 47.79 0.83 -20.16
CA ILE A 308 48.87 -0.11 -19.83
C ILE A 308 49.67 -0.45 -21.09
N HIS A 309 48.98 -0.73 -22.20
CA HIS A 309 49.64 -1.00 -23.48
C HIS A 309 50.53 0.16 -23.95
N ASN A 310 50.00 1.38 -23.96
CA ASN A 310 50.77 2.57 -24.33
C ASN A 310 51.97 2.80 -23.38
N THR A 311 51.82 2.48 -22.09
CA THR A 311 52.91 2.59 -21.11
C THR A 311 54.02 1.57 -21.40
N GLN A 312 53.66 0.32 -21.73
CA GLN A 312 54.62 -0.71 -22.14
C GLN A 312 55.35 -0.31 -23.43
N GLU A 313 54.62 0.20 -24.43
CA GLU A 313 55.22 0.69 -25.68
C GLU A 313 56.21 1.82 -25.43
N LYS A 314 55.83 2.82 -24.61
CA LYS A 314 56.73 3.91 -24.21
C LYS A 314 57.94 3.42 -23.42
N SER A 315 57.77 2.42 -22.56
CA SER A 315 58.88 1.81 -21.83
C SER A 315 59.86 1.12 -22.78
N MET A 316 59.37 0.39 -23.78
CA MET A 316 60.24 -0.22 -24.80
C MET A 316 60.97 0.83 -25.63
N GLN A 317 60.28 1.91 -26.02
CA GLN A 317 60.89 3.03 -26.73
C GLN A 317 61.99 3.70 -25.89
N LEU A 318 61.76 3.84 -24.58
CA LEU A 318 62.75 4.37 -23.64
C LEU A 318 63.96 3.43 -23.55
N THR A 319 63.75 2.13 -23.37
CA THR A 319 64.83 1.13 -23.35
C THR A 319 65.67 1.19 -24.63
N ALA A 320 65.05 1.21 -25.81
CA ALA A 320 65.76 1.32 -27.08
C ALA A 320 66.55 2.64 -27.21
N SER A 321 66.01 3.74 -26.67
CA SER A 321 66.72 5.04 -26.65
C SER A 321 67.91 5.00 -25.70
N THR A 322 67.78 4.34 -24.54
CA THR A 322 68.89 4.11 -23.61
C THR A 322 69.99 3.24 -24.24
N ASP A 323 69.63 2.20 -24.99
CA ASP A 323 70.60 1.36 -25.71
C ASP A 323 71.33 2.14 -26.82
N ASN A 324 70.62 3.01 -27.56
CA ASN A 324 71.25 3.91 -28.53
C ASN A 324 72.23 4.87 -27.84
N MET A 325 71.82 5.49 -26.73
CA MET A 325 72.68 6.38 -25.96
C MET A 325 73.92 5.66 -25.44
N HIS A 326 73.78 4.40 -24.99
CA HIS A 326 74.92 3.60 -24.56
C HIS A 326 75.92 3.38 -25.69
N ARG A 327 75.45 3.01 -26.89
CA ARG A 327 76.31 2.83 -28.07
C ARG A 327 77.00 4.12 -28.53
N GLU A 328 76.29 5.24 -28.51
CA GLU A 328 76.89 6.55 -28.82
C GLU A 328 77.97 6.93 -27.79
N LEU A 329 77.73 6.66 -26.50
CA LEU A 329 78.74 6.90 -25.46
C LEU A 329 79.98 6.02 -25.64
N GLU A 330 79.83 4.75 -26.06
CA GLU A 330 80.97 3.90 -26.42
C GLU A 330 81.79 4.49 -27.58
N GLY A 331 81.12 4.96 -28.65
CA GLY A 331 81.80 5.62 -29.77
C GLY A 331 82.51 6.92 -29.36
N VAL A 332 81.90 7.72 -28.49
CA VAL A 332 82.53 8.92 -27.92
C VAL A 332 83.76 8.55 -27.08
N MET A 333 83.72 7.48 -26.28
CA MET A 333 84.89 7.02 -25.53
C MET A 333 86.04 6.60 -26.45
N GLU A 334 85.74 5.90 -27.55
CA GLU A 334 86.75 5.52 -28.55
C GLU A 334 87.37 6.77 -29.22
N GLN A 335 86.55 7.76 -29.55
CA GLN A 335 87.02 9.03 -30.09
C GLN A 335 87.87 9.83 -29.08
N PHE A 336 87.53 9.80 -27.79
CA PHE A 336 88.36 10.40 -26.74
C PHE A 336 89.73 9.73 -26.62
N HIS A 337 89.82 8.41 -26.79
CA HIS A 337 91.11 7.72 -26.86
C HIS A 337 91.93 8.19 -28.07
N ALA A 338 91.34 8.22 -29.26
CA ALA A 338 92.03 8.71 -30.46
C ALA A 338 92.47 10.18 -30.31
N GLN A 339 91.65 11.03 -29.70
CA GLN A 339 92.00 12.42 -29.45
C GLN A 339 93.13 12.57 -28.42
N THR A 340 93.18 11.68 -27.43
CA THR A 340 94.31 11.62 -26.47
C THR A 340 95.62 11.29 -27.20
N ASP A 341 95.61 10.33 -28.11
CA ASP A 341 96.78 9.96 -28.92
C ASP A 341 97.22 11.09 -29.87
N HIS A 342 96.26 11.78 -30.50
CA HIS A 342 96.55 12.98 -31.29
C HIS A 342 97.17 14.08 -30.43
N THR A 343 96.69 14.28 -29.20
CA THR A 343 97.24 15.28 -28.27
C THR A 343 98.67 14.91 -27.85
N ALA A 344 98.96 13.63 -27.60
CA ALA A 344 100.32 13.15 -27.33
C ALA A 344 101.26 13.34 -28.53
N SER A 345 100.76 13.09 -29.74
CA SER A 345 101.50 13.35 -30.98
C SER A 345 101.75 14.84 -31.19
N MET A 346 100.75 15.70 -30.91
CA MET A 346 100.93 17.16 -30.92
C MET A 346 101.98 17.60 -29.92
N ALA A 347 101.97 17.06 -28.69
CA ALA A 347 103.01 17.37 -27.70
C ALA A 347 104.40 16.99 -28.22
N THR A 348 104.52 15.82 -28.85
CA THR A 348 105.78 15.36 -29.49
C THR A 348 106.23 16.31 -30.61
N ALA A 349 105.31 16.73 -31.48
CA ALA A 349 105.59 17.68 -32.55
C ALA A 349 106.00 19.06 -32.01
N VAL A 350 105.34 19.53 -30.94
CA VAL A 350 105.72 20.76 -30.23
C VAL A 350 107.12 20.61 -29.64
N GLN A 351 107.48 19.47 -29.05
CA GLN A 351 108.83 19.20 -28.56
C GLN A 351 109.88 19.27 -29.67
N GLN A 352 109.60 18.67 -30.83
CA GLN A 352 110.48 18.75 -32.00
C GLN A 352 110.60 20.19 -32.50
N MET A 353 109.49 20.93 -32.57
CA MET A 353 109.48 22.31 -32.99
C MET A 353 110.30 23.20 -32.04
N VAL A 354 110.25 22.95 -30.72
CA VAL A 354 111.11 23.61 -29.73
C VAL A 354 112.59 23.29 -29.98
N ALA A 355 112.92 22.03 -30.29
CA ALA A 355 114.29 21.65 -30.66
C ALA A 355 114.76 22.36 -31.94
N THR A 356 113.91 22.44 -32.97
CA THR A 356 114.22 23.17 -34.21
C THR A 356 114.41 24.66 -33.97
N ILE A 357 113.60 25.29 -33.11
CA ILE A 357 113.78 26.69 -32.71
C ILE A 357 115.14 26.87 -32.01
N GLY A 358 115.53 25.92 -31.15
CA GLY A 358 116.85 25.90 -30.53
C GLY A 358 117.99 25.83 -31.56
N GLU A 359 117.90 24.92 -32.52
CA GLU A 359 118.89 24.73 -33.59
C GLU A 359 119.00 25.95 -34.54
N ILE A 360 117.87 26.60 -34.85
CA ILE A 360 117.84 27.85 -35.61
C ILE A 360 118.53 28.97 -34.81
N SER A 361 118.28 29.05 -33.50
CA SER A 361 118.93 30.05 -32.64
C SER A 361 120.45 29.86 -32.58
N GLU A 362 120.92 28.61 -32.49
CA GLU A 362 122.35 28.27 -32.53
C GLU A 362 122.98 28.62 -33.89
N SER A 363 122.33 28.24 -35.00
CA SER A 363 122.79 28.59 -36.35
C SER A 363 122.84 30.11 -36.57
N THR A 364 121.90 30.85 -36.01
CA THR A 364 121.89 32.32 -36.06
C THR A 364 123.07 32.91 -35.27
N SER A 365 123.38 32.35 -34.10
CA SER A 365 124.55 32.75 -33.30
C SER A 365 125.87 32.52 -34.05
N VAL A 366 126.05 31.34 -34.67
CA VAL A 366 127.23 31.03 -35.50
C VAL A 366 127.34 31.96 -36.70
N ALA A 367 126.21 32.29 -37.34
CA ALA A 367 126.20 33.25 -38.44
C ALA A 367 126.63 34.66 -38.01
N VAL A 368 126.20 35.11 -36.82
CA VAL A 368 126.63 36.39 -36.24
C VAL A 368 128.14 36.40 -35.94
N GLU A 369 128.68 35.32 -35.37
CA GLU A 369 130.13 35.15 -35.15
C GLU A 369 130.90 35.22 -36.48
N GLY A 370 130.40 34.55 -37.52
CA GLY A 370 130.97 34.57 -38.86
C GLY A 370 131.00 35.97 -39.49
N VAL A 371 129.93 36.77 -39.30
CA VAL A 371 129.89 38.18 -39.71
C VAL A 371 130.92 39.01 -38.95
N HIS A 372 131.08 38.77 -37.65
CA HIS A 372 132.09 39.44 -36.83
C HIS A 372 133.52 39.15 -37.32
N GLN A 373 133.84 37.89 -37.61
CA GLN A 373 135.14 37.48 -38.13
C GLN A 373 135.45 38.09 -39.50
N ALA A 374 134.45 38.15 -40.38
CA ALA A 374 134.56 38.79 -41.69
C ALA A 374 134.88 40.29 -41.57
N ALA A 375 134.26 40.99 -40.61
CA ALA A 375 134.56 42.39 -40.32
C ALA A 375 136.01 42.58 -39.83
N THR A 376 136.52 41.69 -38.96
CA THR A 376 137.91 41.75 -38.49
C THR A 376 138.92 41.55 -39.62
N ASN A 377 138.67 40.59 -40.51
CA ASN A 377 139.51 40.35 -41.68
C ASN A 377 139.53 41.54 -42.65
N ALA A 378 138.39 42.21 -42.84
CA ALA A 378 138.32 43.41 -43.67
C ALA A 378 139.17 44.57 -43.08
N GLU A 379 139.20 44.72 -41.75
CA GLU A 379 140.04 45.73 -41.07
C GLU A 379 141.54 45.43 -41.23
N GLN A 380 141.94 44.15 -41.09
CA GLN A 380 143.32 43.73 -41.37
C GLN A 380 143.71 43.96 -42.83
N GLY A 381 142.82 43.63 -43.77
CA GLY A 381 143.02 43.90 -45.19
C GLY A 381 143.24 45.40 -45.48
N ARG A 382 142.50 46.28 -44.79
CA ARG A 382 142.67 47.73 -44.89
C ARG A 382 144.07 48.18 -44.45
N SER A 383 144.58 47.63 -43.34
CA SER A 383 145.92 47.95 -42.84
C SER A 383 147.05 47.55 -43.82
N VAL A 384 146.91 46.41 -44.51
CA VAL A 384 147.89 45.97 -45.53
C VAL A 384 147.91 46.90 -46.74
N VAL A 385 146.73 47.37 -47.18
CA VAL A 385 146.63 48.34 -48.28
C VAL A 385 147.29 49.67 -47.89
N GLU A 386 147.10 50.12 -46.64
CA GLU A 386 147.71 51.35 -46.11
C GLU A 386 149.25 51.27 -46.07
N MET A 387 149.82 50.14 -45.63
CA MET A 387 151.27 49.89 -45.71
C MET A 387 151.78 49.89 -47.15
N THR A 388 151.00 49.34 -48.09
CA THR A 388 151.38 49.28 -49.51
C THR A 388 151.43 50.68 -50.13
N VAL A 389 150.46 51.54 -49.83
CA VAL A 389 150.46 52.95 -50.27
C VAL A 389 151.68 53.70 -49.73
N THR A 390 152.04 53.46 -48.46
CA THR A 390 153.20 54.09 -47.81
C THR A 390 154.52 53.67 -48.49
N ASN A 391 154.69 52.39 -48.80
CA ASN A 391 155.88 51.86 -49.48
C ASN A 391 156.02 52.37 -50.93
N VAL A 392 154.91 52.51 -51.66
CA VAL A 392 154.90 53.11 -53.01
C VAL A 392 155.32 54.59 -52.95
N GLY A 393 154.90 55.33 -51.92
CA GLY A 393 155.34 56.69 -51.67
C GLY A 393 156.86 56.79 -51.46
N GLN A 394 157.47 55.87 -50.71
CA GLN A 394 158.91 55.86 -50.47
C GLN A 394 159.73 55.51 -51.72
N LEU A 395 159.25 54.59 -52.56
CA LEU A 395 159.92 54.22 -53.82
C LEU A 395 160.01 55.40 -54.79
N THR A 396 158.96 56.23 -54.84
CA THR A 396 158.87 57.38 -55.74
C THR A 396 159.85 58.51 -55.35
N GLY A 397 160.16 58.64 -54.04
CA GLY A 397 161.16 59.60 -53.56
C GLY A 397 162.61 59.23 -53.94
N ILE A 398 162.92 57.92 -54.04
CA ILE A 398 164.28 57.43 -54.31
C ILE A 398 164.65 57.56 -55.80
N LEU A 399 163.67 57.49 -56.71
CA LEU A 399 163.88 57.61 -58.16
C LEU A 399 164.05 59.07 -58.66
N SER A 400 163.76 60.08 -57.83
CA SER A 400 163.78 61.50 -58.23
C SER A 400 165.16 62.19 -58.09
N ASN A 401 166.18 61.52 -57.56
CA ASN A 401 167.49 62.13 -57.26
C ASN A 401 168.69 61.43 -57.97
N SER A 402 168.47 60.85 -59.16
CA SER A 402 169.54 60.42 -60.08
C SER A 402 169.55 61.25 -61.35
#